data_AF-A0A934ZY34-F1
#
_entry.id   AF-A0A934ZY34-F1
#
_cell.length_a   1.000
_cell.length_b   1.000
_cell.length_c   1.000
_cell.angle_alpha   90.00
_cell.angle_beta   90.00
_cell.angle_gamma   90.00
#
_symmetry.space_group_name_H-M   'P 1'
#
loop_
_entity.id
_entity.type
_entity.pdbx_description
1 polymer ?
#
loop_
_entity_poly.entity_id
_entity_poly.type
_entity_poly.pdbx_seq_one_letter_code
_entity_poly.pdbx_strand_id
1 'polypeptide(L)'
;MEDGFLDCAGWQSMLDREGLPVSSASIGLLRRDDFTARCGTLLLWCRDSEGCRAVLREYNGRAGEDVAVLLVADADALTALREGGWTPMPGLIRQGKLHPYMLKTLDELETAGLAEFVEDLGLVFPKH
;
A
#
# COMPACT_ATOMS: atom_id res chain seq x y z
N MET A 1 13.33 0.48 18.14
CA MET A 1 11.87 0.65 18.19
C MET A 1 11.34 -0.32 17.16
N GLU A 2 10.56 -1.31 17.57
CA GLU A 2 10.01 -2.28 16.63
C GLU A 2 8.83 -1.60 15.94
N ASP A 3 9.01 -1.14 14.70
CA ASP A 3 8.01 -0.37 13.94
C ASP A 3 6.70 -1.14 13.63
N GLY A 4 6.52 -2.34 14.21
CA GLY A 4 5.28 -3.11 14.12
C GLY A 4 4.88 -3.51 12.71
N PHE A 5 5.71 -3.25 11.70
CA PHE A 5 5.36 -3.50 10.30
C PHE A 5 5.13 -4.99 10.02
N LEU A 6 5.83 -5.88 10.75
CA LEU A 6 5.65 -7.33 10.64
C LEU A 6 4.42 -7.83 11.43
N ASP A 7 3.70 -6.95 12.10
CA ASP A 7 2.49 -7.29 12.86
C ASP A 7 1.28 -7.34 11.93
N CYS A 8 1.05 -8.50 11.29
CA CYS A 8 -0.12 -8.74 10.44
C CYS A 8 -1.44 -8.42 11.16
N ALA A 9 -1.53 -8.70 12.47
CA ALA A 9 -2.77 -8.51 13.23
C ALA A 9 -3.15 -7.03 13.34
N GLY A 10 -2.19 -6.13 13.59
CA GLY A 10 -2.42 -4.70 13.62
C GLY A 10 -2.82 -4.15 12.26
N TRP A 11 -2.20 -4.63 11.18
CA TRP A 11 -2.60 -4.26 9.82
C TRP A 11 -4.00 -4.77 9.47
N GLN A 12 -4.30 -6.03 9.80
CA GLN A 12 -5.63 -6.59 9.61
C GLN A 12 -6.70 -5.81 10.37
N SER A 13 -6.41 -5.38 11.59
CA SER A 13 -7.32 -4.57 12.40
C SER A 13 -7.56 -3.17 11.79
N MET A 14 -6.51 -2.56 11.22
CA MET A 14 -6.63 -1.30 10.48
C MET A 14 -7.48 -1.49 9.22
N LEU A 15 -7.26 -2.57 8.45
CA LEU A 15 -8.07 -2.89 7.27
C LEU A 15 -9.54 -3.20 7.60
N ASP A 16 -9.81 -3.85 8.73
CA ASP A 16 -11.17 -4.14 9.18
C ASP A 16 -11.92 -2.84 9.56
N ARG A 17 -11.22 -1.91 10.21
CA ARG A 17 -11.78 -0.61 10.61
C ARG A 17 -12.02 0.32 9.44
N GLU A 18 -11.04 0.44 8.55
CA GLU A 18 -11.08 1.44 7.48
C GLU A 18 -11.70 0.90 6.19
N GLY A 19 -11.57 -0.40 5.95
CA GLY A 19 -11.87 -1.03 4.68
C GLY A 19 -10.82 -0.75 3.60
N LEU A 20 -10.72 -1.67 2.64
CA LEU A 20 -10.07 -1.43 1.36
C LEU A 20 -11.11 -1.00 0.32
N PRO A 21 -10.72 -0.21 -0.69
CA PRO A 21 -11.52 -0.03 -1.88
C PRO A 21 -11.94 -1.40 -2.48
N VAL A 22 -13.09 -1.42 -3.15
CA VAL A 22 -13.59 -2.64 -3.81
C VAL A 22 -12.72 -2.88 -5.03
N SER A 23 -11.68 -3.67 -4.86
CA SER A 23 -10.67 -3.87 -5.89
C SER A 23 -10.33 -5.33 -6.08
N SER A 24 -10.07 -5.71 -7.33
CA SER A 24 -9.62 -7.05 -7.70
C SER A 24 -8.09 -7.18 -7.70
N ALA A 25 -7.37 -6.07 -7.60
CA ALA A 25 -5.92 -6.04 -7.48
C ALA A 25 -5.47 -5.59 -6.08
N SER A 26 -4.23 -5.93 -5.76
CA SER A 26 -3.66 -5.74 -4.43
C SER A 26 -2.82 -4.47 -4.34
N ILE A 27 -2.78 -3.90 -3.13
CA ILE A 27 -1.91 -2.77 -2.79
C ILE A 27 -0.75 -3.32 -1.97
N GLY A 28 0.48 -3.10 -2.44
CA GLY A 28 1.70 -3.45 -1.74
C GLY A 28 2.17 -2.30 -0.86
N LEU A 29 2.64 -2.60 0.35
CA LEU A 29 3.30 -1.67 1.27
C LEU A 29 4.69 -2.19 1.57
N LEU A 30 5.67 -1.31 1.46
CA LEU A 30 7.06 -1.65 1.62
C LEU A 30 7.80 -0.55 2.37
N ARG A 31 8.83 -0.93 3.14
CA ARG A 31 9.71 0.06 3.74
C ARG A 31 10.60 0.68 2.68
N ARG A 32 10.93 1.95 2.84
CA ARG A 32 11.92 2.62 1.97
C ARG A 32 13.26 1.89 1.94
N ASP A 33 13.70 1.37 3.09
CA ASP A 33 14.95 0.63 3.21
C ASP A 33 14.91 -0.68 2.38
N ASP A 34 13.85 -1.48 2.56
CA ASP A 34 13.62 -2.73 1.82
C ASP A 34 13.49 -2.50 0.31
N PHE A 35 12.83 -1.40 -0.10
CA PHE A 35 12.71 -1.00 -1.50
C PHE A 35 14.06 -0.67 -2.11
N THR A 36 14.90 0.07 -1.37
CA THR A 36 16.25 0.45 -1.81
C THR A 36 17.19 -0.76 -1.88
N ALA A 37 17.10 -1.64 -0.88
CA ALA A 37 17.86 -2.89 -0.83
C ALA A 37 17.35 -3.95 -1.82
N ARG A 38 16.15 -3.76 -2.39
CA ARG A 38 15.43 -4.74 -3.22
C ARG A 38 15.26 -6.10 -2.55
N CYS A 39 15.25 -6.10 -1.23
CA CYS A 39 15.19 -7.28 -0.39
C CYS A 39 14.51 -6.89 0.91
N GLY A 40 13.50 -7.64 1.34
CA GLY A 40 12.79 -7.37 2.58
C GLY A 40 11.42 -8.01 2.65
N THR A 41 10.50 -7.37 3.35
CA THR A 41 9.12 -7.86 3.50
C THR A 41 8.14 -6.90 2.87
N LEU A 42 7.32 -7.39 1.94
CA LEU A 42 6.20 -6.68 1.34
C LEU A 42 4.92 -7.05 2.09
N LEU A 43 4.19 -6.05 2.55
CA LEU A 43 2.84 -6.22 3.05
C LEU A 43 1.86 -6.05 1.90
N LEU A 44 1.03 -7.04 1.66
CA LEU A 44 -0.01 -7.05 0.63
C LEU A 44 -1.35 -6.82 1.28
N TRP A 45 -2.07 -5.84 0.76
CA TRP A 45 -3.46 -5.59 1.08
C TRP A 45 -4.30 -6.05 -0.10
N CYS A 46 -5.03 -7.13 0.12
CA CYS A 46 -5.87 -7.77 -0.87
C CYS A 46 -7.30 -7.77 -0.37
N ARG A 47 -8.27 -7.75 -1.28
CA ARG A 47 -9.65 -8.03 -0.94
C ARG A 47 -10.06 -9.36 -1.56
N ASP A 48 -10.46 -10.30 -0.72
CA ASP A 48 -11.00 -11.59 -1.15
C ASP A 48 -12.51 -11.64 -0.88
N SER A 49 -13.14 -12.77 -1.21
CA SER A 49 -14.56 -13.07 -0.97
C SER A 49 -14.94 -12.95 0.52
N GLU A 50 -13.98 -13.17 1.42
CA GLU A 50 -14.15 -13.04 2.88
C GLU A 50 -13.92 -11.61 3.40
N GLY A 51 -13.49 -10.68 2.54
CA GLY A 51 -13.21 -9.29 2.91
C GLY A 51 -11.75 -8.88 2.73
N CYS A 52 -11.36 -7.81 3.41
CA CYS A 52 -10.01 -7.24 3.32
C CYS A 52 -9.02 -8.09 4.11
N ARG A 53 -7.85 -8.38 3.55
CA ARG A 53 -6.79 -9.14 4.22
C ARG A 53 -5.42 -8.50 4.08
N ALA A 54 -4.67 -8.54 5.17
CA ALA A 54 -3.26 -8.14 5.23
C ALA A 54 -2.37 -9.39 5.21
N VAL A 55 -1.52 -9.52 4.20
CA VAL A 55 -0.64 -10.68 4.00
C VAL A 55 0.81 -10.20 3.87
N LEU A 56 1.71 -10.72 4.69
CA LEU A 56 3.15 -10.49 4.50
C LEU A 56 3.71 -11.49 3.48
N ARG A 57 4.55 -10.99 2.57
CA ARG A 57 5.29 -11.77 1.58
C ARG A 57 6.72 -11.29 1.53
N GLU A 58 7.64 -12.19 1.19
CA GLU A 58 9.02 -11.81 0.92
C GLU A 58 9.11 -10.94 -0.36
N TYR A 59 9.83 -9.83 -0.26
CA TYR A 59 10.13 -8.94 -1.37
C TYR A 59 11.56 -9.19 -1.86
N ASN A 60 11.70 -9.63 -3.10
CA ASN A 60 12.99 -9.86 -3.77
C ASN A 60 13.18 -8.88 -4.95
N GLY A 61 12.73 -7.63 -4.78
CA GLY A 61 12.79 -6.62 -5.85
C GLY A 61 11.59 -6.66 -6.81
N ARG A 62 10.63 -7.56 -6.59
CA ARG A 62 9.38 -7.66 -7.36
C ARG A 62 8.20 -7.78 -6.41
N ALA A 63 7.18 -6.94 -6.61
CA ALA A 63 5.97 -6.97 -5.79
C ALA A 63 5.03 -8.12 -6.21
N GLY A 64 5.05 -8.50 -7.48
CA GLY A 64 4.17 -9.49 -8.09
C GLY A 64 3.18 -8.84 -9.06
N GLU A 65 2.65 -9.61 -9.99
CA GLU A 65 1.73 -9.12 -11.04
C GLU A 65 0.33 -8.77 -10.52
N ASP A 66 0.00 -9.32 -9.36
CA ASP A 66 -1.24 -9.06 -8.61
C ASP A 66 -1.23 -7.68 -7.91
N VAL A 67 -0.05 -7.08 -7.76
CA VAL A 67 0.11 -5.77 -7.11
C VAL A 67 -0.03 -4.67 -8.15
N ALA A 68 -1.04 -3.82 -7.97
CA ALA A 68 -1.27 -2.70 -8.87
C ALA A 68 -0.62 -1.40 -8.39
N VAL A 69 -0.59 -1.19 -7.07
CA VAL A 69 -0.01 0.00 -6.44
C VAL A 69 0.97 -0.44 -5.36
N LEU A 70 2.16 0.14 -5.34
CA LEU A 70 3.18 -0.07 -4.33
C LEU A 70 3.41 1.22 -3.54
N LEU A 71 3.10 1.21 -2.26
CA LEU A 71 3.32 2.31 -1.33
C LEU A 71 4.63 2.08 -0.59
N VAL A 72 5.61 2.95 -0.81
CA VAL A 72 6.92 2.88 -0.15
C VAL A 72 6.99 3.96 0.92
N ALA A 73 7.15 3.57 2.17
CA ALA A 73 7.14 4.51 3.29
C ALA A 73 8.26 4.24 4.30
N ASP A 74 8.65 5.27 5.05
CA ASP A 74 9.54 5.12 6.20
C ASP A 74 8.80 4.42 7.36
N ALA A 75 9.57 3.88 8.31
CA ALA A 75 9.03 3.07 9.40
C ALA A 75 8.09 3.86 10.35
N ASP A 76 8.41 5.13 10.60
CA ASP A 76 7.55 6.10 11.29
C ASP A 76 6.21 6.33 10.57
N ALA A 77 6.25 6.44 9.24
CA ALA A 77 5.07 6.66 8.42
C ALA A 77 4.17 5.42 8.37
N LEU A 78 4.76 4.22 8.35
CA LEU A 78 4.02 2.96 8.44
C LEU A 78 3.35 2.80 9.80
N THR A 79 4.04 3.18 10.87
CA THR A 79 3.45 3.19 12.22
C THR A 79 2.25 4.13 12.28
N ALA A 80 2.42 5.37 11.79
CA ALA A 80 1.34 6.35 11.73
C ALA A 80 0.15 5.88 10.88
N LEU A 81 0.40 5.21 9.75
CA LEU A 81 -0.64 4.66 8.87
C LEU A 81 -1.41 3.51 9.55
N ARG A 82 -0.70 2.62 10.24
CA ARG A 82 -1.31 1.50 10.97
C ARG A 82 -2.23 2.00 12.09
N GLU A 83 -1.80 3.00 12.84
CA GLU A 83 -2.58 3.54 13.96
C GLU A 83 -3.71 4.47 13.47
N GLY A 84 -3.40 5.36 12.53
CA GLY A 84 -4.27 6.42 12.04
C GLY A 84 -5.13 6.08 10.82
N GLY A 85 -4.97 4.89 10.21
CA GLY A 85 -5.74 4.49 9.05
C GLY A 85 -5.37 5.26 7.79
N TRP A 86 -6.37 5.59 6.95
CA TRP A 86 -6.16 6.40 5.75
C TRP A 86 -5.94 7.90 6.05
N THR A 87 -6.38 8.37 7.22
CA THR A 87 -6.34 9.78 7.62
C THR A 87 -4.97 10.46 7.49
N PRO A 88 -3.85 9.90 7.99
CA PRO A 88 -2.54 10.54 7.87
C PRO A 88 -1.92 10.45 6.47
N MET A 89 -2.47 9.61 5.59
CA MET A 89 -1.86 9.26 4.29
C MET A 89 -1.56 10.48 3.41
N PRO A 90 -2.49 11.45 3.19
CA PRO A 90 -2.21 12.63 2.37
C PRO A 90 -1.09 13.50 2.97
N GLY A 91 -1.02 13.56 4.31
CA GLY A 91 0.05 14.25 5.03
C GLY A 91 1.41 13.60 4.81
N LEU A 92 1.47 12.26 4.88
CA LEU A 92 2.69 11.49 4.67
C LEU A 92 3.20 11.61 3.21
N ILE A 93 2.30 11.65 2.24
CA ILE A 93 2.64 11.86 0.82
C ILE A 93 3.23 13.26 0.63
N ARG A 94 2.54 14.31 1.13
CA ARG A 94 3.02 15.70 1.03
C ARG A 94 4.36 15.93 1.72
N GLN A 95 4.64 15.18 2.79
CA GLN A 95 5.92 15.23 3.51
C GLN A 95 7.03 14.43 2.83
N GLY A 96 6.74 13.66 1.76
CA GLY A 96 7.72 12.75 1.17
C GLY A 96 8.11 11.61 2.11
N LYS A 97 7.23 11.22 3.02
CA LYS A 97 7.41 10.03 3.88
C LYS A 97 6.70 8.79 3.33
N LEU A 98 5.73 8.97 2.43
CA LEU A 98 5.05 7.91 1.70
C LEU A 98 5.10 8.22 0.20
N HIS A 99 5.56 7.24 -0.57
CA HIS A 99 5.75 7.33 -2.02
C HIS A 99 4.93 6.24 -2.70
N PRO A 100 3.83 6.60 -3.37
CA PRO A 100 3.06 5.64 -4.15
C PRO A 100 3.68 5.45 -5.54
N TYR A 101 3.79 4.20 -5.97
CA TYR A 101 4.29 3.77 -7.27
C TYR A 101 3.22 2.92 -7.95
N MET A 102 2.82 3.31 -9.15
CA MET A 102 1.91 2.50 -9.98
C MET A 102 2.72 1.44 -10.70
N LEU A 103 2.35 0.17 -10.49
CA LEU A 103 2.95 -0.97 -11.20
C LEU A 103 2.12 -1.38 -12.42
N LYS A 104 0.90 -0.86 -12.51
CA LYS A 104 -0.09 -1.13 -13.56
C LYS A 104 -0.46 0.17 -14.27
N THR A 105 -0.96 0.04 -15.49
CA THR A 105 -1.49 1.17 -16.26
C THR A 105 -2.78 1.72 -15.64
N LEU A 106 -3.17 2.94 -16.02
CA LEU A 106 -4.44 3.53 -15.55
C LEU A 106 -5.65 2.65 -15.93
N ASP A 107 -5.70 2.14 -17.16
CA ASP A 107 -6.76 1.24 -17.63
C ASP A 107 -6.86 -0.04 -16.79
N GLU A 108 -5.71 -0.62 -16.43
CA GLU A 108 -5.66 -1.78 -15.52
C GLU A 108 -6.12 -1.41 -14.09
N LEU A 109 -5.81 -0.20 -13.61
CA LEU A 109 -6.27 0.29 -12.30
C LEU A 109 -7.77 0.58 -12.29
N GLU A 110 -8.32 1.13 -13.37
CA GLU A 110 -9.76 1.33 -13.57
C GLU A 110 -10.49 -0.01 -13.58
N THR A 111 -9.98 -0.97 -14.36
CA THR A 111 -10.50 -2.35 -14.41
C THR A 111 -10.42 -3.03 -13.05
N ALA A 112 -9.36 -2.75 -12.28
CA ALA A 112 -9.16 -3.28 -10.95
C ALA A 112 -9.96 -2.54 -9.86
N GLY A 113 -10.65 -1.44 -10.17
CA GLY A 113 -11.38 -0.64 -9.17
C GLY A 113 -10.48 0.15 -8.22
N LEU A 114 -9.25 0.48 -8.64
CA LEU A 114 -8.27 1.25 -7.87
C LEU A 114 -8.05 2.68 -8.41
N ALA A 115 -8.67 3.06 -9.52
CA ALA A 115 -8.50 4.38 -10.11
C ALA A 115 -8.88 5.52 -9.15
N GLU A 116 -10.05 5.43 -8.52
CA GLU A 116 -10.51 6.45 -7.55
C GLU A 116 -9.56 6.54 -6.34
N PHE A 117 -9.04 5.40 -5.88
CA PHE A 117 -8.04 5.38 -4.81
C PHE A 117 -6.77 6.13 -5.22
N VAL A 118 -6.23 5.85 -6.41
CA VAL A 118 -5.02 6.51 -6.94
C VAL A 118 -5.25 8.01 -7.14
N GLU A 119 -6.44 8.42 -7.57
CA GLU A 119 -6.82 9.83 -7.69
C GLU A 119 -6.86 10.52 -6.32
N ASP A 120 -7.43 9.89 -5.30
CA ASP A 120 -7.52 10.42 -3.93
C ASP A 120 -6.14 10.61 -3.28
N LEU A 121 -5.17 9.77 -3.64
CA LEU A 121 -3.76 9.94 -3.22
C LEU A 121 -3.11 11.23 -3.76
N GLY A 122 -3.80 11.98 -4.62
CA GLY A 122 -3.30 13.21 -5.21
C GLY A 122 -2.17 12.96 -6.22
N LEU A 123 -2.10 11.73 -6.74
CA LEU A 123 -1.18 11.39 -7.82
C LEU A 123 -1.73 11.99 -9.11
N VAL A 124 -1.25 13.18 -9.43
CA VAL A 124 -1.57 13.81 -10.71
C VAL A 124 -0.99 12.92 -11.80
N PHE A 125 -1.85 12.28 -12.58
CA PHE A 125 -1.45 11.58 -13.78
C PHE A 125 -0.65 12.52 -14.69
N PRO A 126 0.63 12.23 -15.01
CA PRO A 126 1.19 12.82 -16.20
C PRO A 126 0.41 12.24 -17.38
N LYS A 127 -0.54 13.02 -17.91
CA LYS A 127 -1.11 12.77 -19.25
C LYS A 127 0.06 12.76 -20.23
N HIS A 128 0.46 11.59 -20.69
CA HIS A 128 1.49 11.43 -21.70
C HIS A 128 0.87 11.07 -23.05
#